data_AF-A0A2N1PD19-F1
#
_entry.id   AF-A0A2N1PD19-F1
#
_cell.length_a   1.000
_cell.length_b   1.000
_cell.length_c   1.000
_cell.angle_alpha   90.00
_cell.angle_beta   90.00
_cell.angle_gamma   90.00
#
_symmetry.space_group_name_H-M   'P 1'
#
loop_
_entity.id
_entity.type
_entity.pdbx_description
1 polymer ?
#
loop_
_entity_poly.entity_id
_entity_poly.type
_entity_poly.pdbx_seq_one_letter_code
_entity_poly.pdbx_strand_id
1 'polypeptide(L)'
;MSQEADGFWGVVLGGLFGAAIASPKKEDKDELNQYRLSKQRLLIRINALGKLPNVERIRTDPIIEHAFIESVNMFIYGFYRGSTIYAASLMEYILRKRLKNSDFSGLIDAACENGIISKSEVHYLHGLRLDRNELVHDLTRQIREEDAELIIKIVIKILNKLL
;
A
#
# COMPACT_ATOMS: atom_id res chain seq x y z
N MET A 1 -13.07 -24.86 -5.26
CA MET A 1 -13.66 -23.50 -5.39
C MET A 1 -12.56 -22.50 -5.06
N SER A 2 -11.89 -21.97 -6.07
CA SER A 2 -10.85 -20.94 -5.91
C SER A 2 -10.94 -20.01 -7.12
N GLN A 3 -11.66 -18.90 -6.99
CA GLN A 3 -11.82 -17.96 -8.11
C GLN A 3 -12.00 -16.49 -7.67
N GLU A 4 -11.60 -16.13 -6.44
CA GLU A 4 -11.75 -14.74 -5.94
C GLU A 4 -10.43 -14.00 -5.71
N ALA A 5 -9.28 -14.66 -5.83
CA ALA A 5 -7.98 -13.99 -5.74
C ALA A 5 -7.57 -13.25 -7.03
N ASP A 6 -8.31 -13.43 -8.13
CA ASP A 6 -7.88 -13.03 -9.47
C ASP A 6 -8.23 -11.57 -9.83
N GLY A 7 -9.18 -10.95 -9.13
CA GLY A 7 -9.66 -9.61 -9.48
C GLY A 7 -8.67 -8.48 -9.14
N PHE A 8 -8.06 -8.53 -7.94
CA PHE A 8 -7.10 -7.51 -7.52
C PHE A 8 -5.77 -7.66 -8.25
N TRP A 9 -5.25 -8.90 -8.31
CA TRP A 9 -4.06 -9.20 -9.10
C TRP A 9 -4.29 -8.95 -10.59
N GLY A 10 -5.48 -9.21 -11.13
CA GLY A 10 -5.83 -8.94 -12.52
C GLY A 10 -5.82 -7.45 -12.88
N VAL A 11 -6.16 -6.55 -11.97
CA VAL A 11 -6.04 -5.08 -12.18
C VAL A 11 -4.57 -4.64 -12.10
N VAL A 12 -3.79 -5.21 -11.18
CA VAL A 12 -2.36 -4.90 -11.01
C VAL A 12 -1.50 -5.52 -12.13
N LEU A 13 -1.91 -6.67 -12.69
CA LEU A 13 -1.17 -7.45 -13.70
C LEU A 13 -1.74 -7.35 -15.13
N GLY A 14 -2.95 -6.81 -15.30
CA GLY A 14 -3.70 -6.84 -16.57
C GLY A 14 -3.10 -6.04 -17.72
N GLY A 15 -2.05 -5.25 -17.49
CA GLY A 15 -1.34 -4.50 -18.53
C GLY A 15 -0.19 -5.24 -19.24
N LEU A 16 0.06 -6.53 -18.95
CA LEU A 16 1.38 -7.16 -19.25
C LEU A 16 1.42 -8.32 -20.24
N PHE A 17 0.35 -8.63 -20.98
CA PHE A 17 0.37 -9.78 -21.91
C PHE A 17 -0.10 -9.42 -23.32
N GLY A 18 0.86 -9.26 -24.25
CA GLY A 18 0.55 -9.24 -25.68
C GLY A 18 1.70 -8.78 -26.57
N ALA A 19 2.71 -9.63 -26.80
CA ALA A 19 3.43 -9.75 -28.08
C ALA A 19 4.57 -10.80 -27.96
N ALA A 20 4.52 -11.83 -28.81
CA ALA A 20 5.65 -12.72 -29.06
C ALA A 20 6.51 -12.13 -30.17
N ILE A 21 7.83 -11.96 -29.97
CA ILE A 21 8.74 -11.48 -31.03
C ILE A 21 10.08 -12.25 -30.99
N ALA A 22 10.61 -12.46 -32.19
CA ALA A 22 11.78 -13.21 -32.61
C ALA A 22 13.09 -12.94 -31.84
N SER A 23 14.07 -13.83 -32.03
CA SER A 23 15.38 -13.85 -31.36
C SER A 23 16.10 -12.48 -31.39
N PRO A 24 16.43 -11.87 -30.22
CA PRO A 24 16.85 -10.46 -30.16
C PRO A 24 18.34 -10.25 -30.51
N LYS A 25 18.68 -9.06 -31.04
CA LYS A 25 20.08 -8.57 -31.20
C LYS A 25 20.74 -8.38 -29.83
N LYS A 26 22.07 -8.17 -29.77
CA LYS A 26 22.81 -8.10 -28.49
C LYS A 26 22.32 -6.96 -27.58
N GLU A 27 22.00 -5.80 -28.15
CA GLU A 27 21.38 -4.68 -27.42
C GLU A 27 19.97 -5.03 -26.93
N ASP A 28 19.15 -5.62 -27.80
CA ASP A 28 17.82 -6.12 -27.42
C ASP A 28 17.89 -7.19 -26.29
N LYS A 29 18.99 -7.93 -26.16
CA LYS A 29 19.20 -8.88 -25.05
C LYS A 29 19.47 -8.16 -23.72
N ASP A 30 20.19 -7.06 -23.74
CA ASP A 30 20.45 -6.26 -22.53
C ASP A 30 19.18 -5.54 -22.07
N GLU A 31 18.41 -4.98 -23.00
CA GLU A 31 17.09 -4.41 -22.72
C GLU A 31 16.12 -5.48 -22.18
N LEU A 32 16.08 -6.66 -22.81
CA LEU A 32 15.25 -7.77 -22.34
C LEU A 32 15.65 -8.25 -20.95
N ASN A 33 16.95 -8.25 -20.63
CA ASN A 33 17.44 -8.59 -19.30
C ASN A 33 17.03 -7.53 -18.26
N GLN A 34 17.15 -6.24 -18.57
CA GLN A 34 16.67 -5.17 -17.69
C GLN A 34 15.16 -5.26 -17.47
N TYR A 35 14.38 -5.52 -18.52
CA TYR A 35 12.95 -5.74 -18.43
C TYR A 35 12.61 -6.94 -17.51
N ARG A 36 13.32 -8.07 -17.66
CA ARG A 36 13.15 -9.25 -16.80
C ARG A 36 13.49 -8.97 -15.34
N LEU A 37 14.59 -8.26 -15.07
CA LEU A 37 14.99 -7.88 -13.71
C LEU A 37 13.95 -6.96 -13.06
N SER A 38 13.46 -5.96 -13.80
CA SER A 38 12.38 -5.08 -13.34
C SER A 38 11.11 -5.87 -13.03
N LYS A 39 10.73 -6.83 -13.90
CA LYS A 39 9.59 -7.72 -13.67
C LYS A 39 9.77 -8.59 -12.42
N GLN A 40 10.96 -9.13 -12.20
CA GLN A 40 11.26 -9.91 -11.00
C GLN A 40 11.13 -9.06 -9.73
N ARG A 41 11.61 -7.81 -9.73
CA ARG A 41 11.45 -6.89 -8.60
C ARG A 41 9.98 -6.60 -8.28
N LEU A 42 9.16 -6.37 -9.30
CA LEU A 42 7.72 -6.20 -9.12
C LEU A 42 7.11 -7.42 -8.43
N LEU A 43 7.41 -8.63 -8.92
CA LEU A 43 6.90 -9.88 -8.36
C LEU A 43 7.37 -10.11 -6.91
N ILE A 44 8.62 -9.75 -6.58
CA ILE A 44 9.14 -9.85 -5.21
C ILE A 44 8.33 -8.97 -4.27
N ARG A 45 8.08 -7.70 -4.62
CA ARG A 45 7.30 -6.76 -3.81
C ARG A 45 5.86 -7.20 -3.63
N ILE A 46 5.25 -7.65 -4.73
CA ILE A 46 3.92 -8.26 -4.75
C ILE A 46 3.83 -9.39 -3.73
N ASN A 47 4.78 -10.32 -3.77
CA ASN A 47 4.80 -11.46 -2.87
C ASN A 47 5.10 -11.04 -1.41
N ALA A 48 5.91 -10.00 -1.21
CA ALA A 48 6.28 -9.51 0.10
C ALA A 48 5.05 -9.01 0.89
N LEU A 49 4.06 -8.39 0.24
CA LEU A 49 2.86 -7.88 0.89
C LEU A 49 1.95 -8.98 1.49
N GLY A 50 2.11 -10.24 1.06
CA GLY A 50 1.39 -11.37 1.62
C GLY A 50 -0.13 -11.30 1.39
N LYS A 51 -0.93 -11.62 2.43
CA LYS A 51 -2.38 -11.66 2.31
C LYS A 51 -2.98 -10.26 2.34
N LEU A 52 -3.50 -9.83 1.20
CA LEU A 52 -4.22 -8.58 1.03
C LEU A 52 -5.56 -8.56 1.80
N PRO A 53 -6.08 -7.37 2.12
CA PRO A 53 -7.32 -7.24 2.85
C PRO A 53 -8.52 -7.70 2.02
N ASN A 54 -9.66 -7.93 2.69
CA ASN A 54 -10.88 -8.35 1.98
C ASN A 54 -11.34 -7.23 1.03
N VAL A 55 -11.09 -7.45 -0.26
CA VAL A 55 -11.31 -6.48 -1.34
C VAL A 55 -12.78 -6.09 -1.45
N GLU A 56 -13.71 -6.99 -1.12
CA GLU A 56 -15.14 -6.68 -1.16
C GLU A 56 -15.55 -5.58 -0.19
N ARG A 57 -14.98 -5.59 1.03
CA ARG A 57 -15.28 -4.56 2.03
C ARG A 57 -14.65 -3.22 1.65
N ILE A 58 -13.47 -3.25 1.03
CA ILE A 58 -12.79 -2.05 0.53
C ILE A 58 -13.57 -1.41 -0.63
N ARG A 59 -14.09 -2.22 -1.55
CA ARG A 59 -14.91 -1.77 -2.70
C ARG A 59 -16.19 -1.04 -2.34
N THR A 60 -16.65 -1.15 -1.09
CA THR A 60 -17.85 -0.43 -0.63
C THR A 60 -17.65 1.09 -0.52
N ASP A 61 -16.40 1.55 -0.44
CA ASP A 61 -16.06 2.97 -0.40
C ASP A 61 -14.99 3.27 -1.47
N PRO A 62 -15.36 3.93 -2.57
CA PRO A 62 -14.43 4.22 -3.68
C PRO A 62 -13.19 5.02 -3.27
N ILE A 63 -13.29 5.85 -2.22
CA ILE A 63 -12.15 6.64 -1.74
C ILE A 63 -11.17 5.73 -1.00
N ILE A 64 -11.67 4.82 -0.17
CA ILE A 64 -10.85 3.81 0.53
C ILE A 64 -10.20 2.89 -0.49
N GLU A 65 -10.95 2.40 -1.48
CA GLU A 65 -10.44 1.54 -2.54
C GLU A 65 -9.32 2.22 -3.32
N HIS A 66 -9.57 3.41 -3.84
CA HIS A 66 -8.59 4.15 -4.62
C HIS A 66 -7.32 4.43 -3.81
N ALA A 67 -7.45 4.97 -2.59
CA ALA A 67 -6.29 5.30 -1.76
C ALA A 67 -5.49 4.06 -1.35
N PHE A 68 -6.16 2.92 -1.11
CA PHE A 68 -5.50 1.66 -0.82
C PHE A 68 -4.74 1.10 -2.03
N ILE A 69 -5.42 1.00 -3.19
CA ILE A 69 -4.82 0.52 -4.44
C ILE A 69 -3.61 1.39 -4.80
N GLU A 70 -3.76 2.71 -4.70
CA GLU A 70 -2.70 3.63 -5.07
C GLU A 70 -1.49 3.52 -4.14
N SER A 71 -1.71 3.40 -2.81
CA SER A 71 -0.62 3.16 -1.85
C SER A 71 0.16 1.88 -2.17
N VAL A 72 -0.55 0.79 -2.50
CA VAL A 72 0.06 -0.50 -2.87
C VAL A 72 0.81 -0.41 -4.19
N ASN A 73 0.22 0.21 -5.22
CA ASN A 73 0.87 0.41 -6.51
C ASN A 73 2.15 1.22 -6.37
N MET A 74 2.11 2.34 -5.63
CA MET A 74 3.28 3.15 -5.36
C MET A 74 4.42 2.33 -4.75
N PHE A 75 4.13 1.44 -3.79
CA PHE A 75 5.15 0.54 -3.25
C PHE A 75 5.69 -0.45 -4.28
N ILE A 76 4.80 -1.13 -5.02
CA ILE A 76 5.18 -2.09 -6.05
C ILE A 76 6.13 -1.44 -7.07
N TYR A 77 5.83 -0.21 -7.50
CA TYR A 77 6.63 0.54 -8.46
C TYR A 77 7.87 1.24 -7.86
N GLY A 78 8.08 1.17 -6.55
CA GLY A 78 9.28 1.75 -5.89
C GLY A 78 9.13 3.19 -5.40
N PHE A 79 7.93 3.76 -5.46
CA PHE A 79 7.60 5.09 -4.93
C PHE A 79 7.27 5.02 -3.43
N TYR A 80 8.23 4.58 -2.61
CA TYR A 80 8.01 4.29 -1.18
C TYR A 80 7.51 5.48 -0.37
N ARG A 81 8.03 6.69 -0.64
CA ARG A 81 7.58 7.93 0.02
C ARG A 81 6.09 8.19 -0.25
N GLY A 82 5.68 8.09 -1.51
CA GLY A 82 4.28 8.25 -1.90
C GLY A 82 3.40 7.18 -1.26
N SER A 83 3.86 5.93 -1.29
CA SER A 83 3.15 4.82 -0.68
C SER A 83 2.83 5.05 0.80
N THR A 84 3.81 5.49 1.58
CA THR A 84 3.65 5.80 3.01
C THR A 84 2.72 6.99 3.26
N ILE A 85 2.84 8.06 2.47
CA ILE A 85 1.96 9.23 2.59
C ILE A 85 0.50 8.84 2.31
N TYR A 86 0.26 8.05 1.25
CA TYR A 86 -1.07 7.55 0.92
C TYR A 86 -1.60 6.59 1.99
N ALA A 87 -0.76 5.69 2.52
CA ALA A 87 -1.12 4.76 3.58
C ALA A 87 -1.57 5.50 4.86
N ALA A 88 -0.83 6.54 5.25
CA ALA A 88 -1.19 7.40 6.37
C ALA A 88 -2.50 8.15 6.14
N SER A 89 -2.67 8.70 4.93
CA SER A 89 -3.88 9.45 4.55
C SER A 89 -5.12 8.57 4.53
N LEU A 90 -4.99 7.33 4.06
CA LEU A 90 -6.04 6.31 4.10
C LEU A 90 -6.48 6.01 5.54
N MET A 91 -5.52 5.79 6.45
CA MET A 91 -5.83 5.53 7.85
C MET A 91 -6.53 6.71 8.52
N GLU A 92 -6.05 7.93 8.28
CA GLU A 92 -6.70 9.13 8.79
C GLU A 92 -8.14 9.27 8.27
N TYR A 93 -8.36 9.06 6.97
CA TYR A 93 -9.69 9.12 6.36
C TYR A 93 -10.66 8.12 7.00
N ILE A 94 -10.24 6.87 7.18
CA ILE A 94 -11.07 5.82 7.78
C ILE A 94 -11.46 6.16 9.22
N LEU A 95 -10.51 6.61 10.03
CA LEU A 95 -10.80 7.00 11.40
C LEU A 95 -11.74 8.21 11.44
N ARG A 96 -11.52 9.20 10.57
CA ARG A 96 -12.37 10.40 10.44
C ARG A 96 -13.79 10.09 9.98
N LYS A 97 -14.02 9.00 9.25
CA LYS A 97 -15.39 8.56 8.92
C LYS A 97 -16.14 8.00 10.13
N ARG A 98 -15.44 7.47 11.13
CA ARG A 98 -16.04 6.84 12.33
C ARG A 98 -16.11 7.77 13.52
N LEU A 99 -15.20 8.73 13.57
CA LEU A 99 -14.99 9.63 14.69
C LEU A 99 -15.17 11.08 14.23
N LYS A 100 -15.56 11.96 15.15
CA LYS A 100 -15.76 13.38 14.82
C LYS A 100 -14.44 14.04 14.38
N ASN A 101 -14.55 15.14 13.64
CA ASN A 101 -13.43 15.91 13.10
C ASN A 101 -12.42 16.34 14.19
N SER A 102 -11.40 15.52 14.38
CA SER A 102 -10.13 15.85 15.06
C SER A 102 -8.98 15.73 14.06
N ASP A 103 -7.79 16.16 14.48
CA ASP A 103 -6.56 15.89 13.74
C ASP A 103 -6.19 14.40 13.84
N PHE A 104 -5.22 13.94 13.04
CA PHE A 104 -4.86 12.52 13.01
C PHE A 104 -4.45 11.98 14.39
N SER A 105 -3.83 12.79 15.24
CA SER A 105 -3.49 12.38 16.61
C SER A 105 -4.75 12.11 17.43
N GLY A 106 -5.67 13.08 17.50
CA GLY A 106 -6.91 12.93 18.25
C GLY A 106 -7.81 11.83 17.70
N LEU A 107 -7.76 11.54 16.39
CA LEU A 107 -8.46 10.41 15.79
C LEU A 107 -7.91 9.07 16.28
N ILE A 108 -6.58 8.93 16.45
CA ILE A 108 -5.95 7.71 16.96
C ILE A 108 -6.32 7.50 18.44
N ASP A 109 -6.24 8.56 19.25
CA ASP A 109 -6.55 8.50 20.68
C ASP A 109 -8.02 8.12 20.90
N ALA A 110 -8.94 8.80 20.21
CA ALA A 110 -10.36 8.49 20.28
C ALA A 110 -10.67 7.08 19.76
N ALA A 111 -9.97 6.59 18.73
CA ALA A 111 -10.15 5.21 18.26
C ALA A 111 -9.75 4.17 19.32
N CYS A 112 -8.71 4.45 20.11
CA CYS A 112 -8.31 3.58 21.21
C CYS A 112 -9.31 3.63 22.37
N GLU A 113 -9.78 4.82 22.76
CA GLU A 113 -10.74 5.02 23.84
C GLU A 113 -12.09 4.34 23.54
N ASN A 114 -12.53 4.37 22.28
CA ASN A 114 -13.76 3.73 21.83
C ASN A 114 -13.58 2.23 21.50
N GLY A 115 -12.40 1.65 21.75
CA GLY A 115 -12.12 0.23 21.51
C GLY A 115 -12.10 -0.19 20.03
N ILE A 116 -11.97 0.77 19.11
CA ILE A 116 -11.90 0.52 17.65
C ILE A 116 -10.53 -0.08 17.28
N ILE A 117 -9.47 0.37 17.97
CA ILE A 117 -8.11 -0.15 17.83
C ILE A 117 -7.53 -0.51 19.22
N SER A 118 -6.54 -1.40 19.23
CA SER A 118 -5.79 -1.77 20.43
C SER A 118 -4.67 -0.79 20.75
N LYS A 119 -4.17 -0.82 22.01
CA LYS A 119 -3.00 -0.02 22.42
C LYS A 119 -1.75 -0.25 21.56
N SER A 120 -1.56 -1.48 21.06
CA SER A 120 -0.43 -1.77 20.16
C SER A 120 -0.55 -1.05 18.82
N GLU A 121 -1.78 -0.89 18.30
CA GLU A 121 -2.06 -0.22 17.04
C GLU A 121 -1.91 1.30 17.15
N VAL A 122 -2.16 1.86 18.33
CA VAL A 122 -1.90 3.27 18.63
C VAL A 122 -0.44 3.64 18.36
N HIS A 123 0.51 2.84 18.85
CA HIS A 123 1.94 3.09 18.63
C HIS A 123 2.29 3.09 17.14
N TYR A 124 1.77 2.13 16.38
CA TYR A 124 2.01 2.05 14.94
C TYR A 124 1.39 3.24 14.18
N LEU A 125 0.17 3.64 14.52
CA LEU A 125 -0.50 4.76 13.85
C LEU A 125 0.13 6.10 14.18
N HIS A 126 0.61 6.31 15.40
CA HIS A 126 1.40 7.50 15.71
C HIS A 126 2.75 7.50 15.00
N GLY A 127 3.42 6.35 14.87
CA GLY A 127 4.62 6.21 14.04
C GLY A 127 4.35 6.63 12.60
N LEU A 128 3.31 6.05 11.98
CA LEU A 128 2.89 6.39 10.62
C LEU A 128 2.54 7.88 10.45
N ARG A 129 1.88 8.48 11.45
CA ARG A 129 1.59 9.92 11.47
C ARG A 129 2.86 10.77 11.50
N LEU A 130 3.83 10.39 12.33
CA LEU A 130 5.12 11.08 12.43
C LEU A 130 5.91 10.95 11.12
N ASP A 131 6.01 9.74 10.59
CA ASP A 131 6.66 9.47 9.30
C ASP A 131 6.03 10.32 8.19
N ARG A 132 4.70 10.36 8.10
CA ARG A 132 4.02 11.21 7.12
C ARG A 132 4.40 12.68 7.30
N ASN A 133 4.37 13.22 8.52
CA ASN A 133 4.70 14.63 8.76
C ASN A 133 6.15 14.93 8.34
N GLU A 134 7.10 14.07 8.68
CA GLU A 134 8.49 14.20 8.21
C GLU A 134 8.58 14.12 6.69
N LEU A 135 7.95 13.13 6.07
CA LEU A 135 7.94 12.91 4.61
C LEU A 135 7.14 13.98 3.83
N VAL A 136 6.36 14.83 4.48
CA VAL A 136 5.71 15.97 3.80
C VAL A 136 6.58 17.22 3.90
N HIS A 137 7.32 17.40 5.00
CA HIS A 137 8.08 18.63 5.27
C HIS A 137 9.58 18.54 4.94
N ASP A 138 10.19 17.35 4.96
CA ASP A 138 11.59 17.14 4.63
C ASP A 138 11.72 16.46 3.26
N LEU A 139 12.14 17.22 2.25
CA LEU A 139 12.36 16.72 0.89
C LEU A 139 13.56 15.77 0.77
N THR A 140 14.49 15.81 1.73
CA THR A 140 15.70 14.97 1.74
C THR A 140 15.47 13.63 2.42
N ARG A 141 14.41 13.53 3.24
CA ARG A 141 14.03 12.28 3.91
C ARG A 141 13.70 11.20 2.88
N GLN A 142 14.50 10.14 2.90
CA GLN A 142 14.24 8.91 2.17
C GLN A 142 13.60 7.88 3.10
N ILE A 143 12.72 7.07 2.54
CA ILE A 143 12.16 5.90 3.20
C ILE A 143 12.64 4.66 2.45
N ARG A 144 13.09 3.66 3.20
CA ARG A 144 13.60 2.42 2.59
C ARG A 144 12.43 1.53 2.20
N GLU A 145 12.71 0.58 1.31
CA GLU A 145 11.72 -0.38 0.83
C GLU A 145 11.12 -1.18 2.00
N GLU A 146 11.95 -1.62 2.95
CA GLU A 146 11.52 -2.44 4.09
C GLU A 146 10.60 -1.66 5.05
N ASP A 147 10.86 -0.36 5.22
CA ASP A 147 10.04 0.50 6.08
C ASP A 147 8.65 0.72 5.45
N ALA A 148 8.61 0.97 4.13
CA ALA A 148 7.36 1.11 3.39
C ALA A 148 6.57 -0.22 3.33
N GLU A 149 7.25 -1.35 3.18
CA GLU A 149 6.64 -2.68 3.23
C GLU A 149 5.97 -2.91 4.59
N LEU A 150 6.67 -2.61 5.69
CA LEU A 150 6.15 -2.74 7.05
C LEU A 150 4.90 -1.87 7.25
N ILE A 151 4.94 -0.62 6.78
CA ILE A 151 3.83 0.32 6.87
C ILE A 151 2.60 -0.22 6.13
N ILE A 152 2.74 -0.67 4.89
CA ILE A 152 1.60 -1.25 4.15
C ILE A 152 1.06 -2.47 4.88
N LYS A 153 1.92 -3.37 5.37
CA LYS A 153 1.48 -4.55 6.13
C LYS A 153 0.68 -4.20 7.38
N ILE A 154 1.12 -3.18 8.11
CA ILE A 154 0.40 -2.65 9.28
C ILE A 154 -0.96 -2.10 8.84
N VAL A 155 -1.01 -1.30 7.77
CA VAL A 155 -2.27 -0.75 7.25
C VAL A 155 -3.21 -1.86 6.81
N ILE A 156 -2.75 -2.86 6.06
CA ILE A 156 -3.53 -4.04 5.68
C ILE A 156 -4.10 -4.75 6.92
N LYS A 157 -3.27 -4.95 7.95
CA LYS A 157 -3.70 -5.58 9.20
C LYS A 157 -4.80 -4.78 9.89
N ILE A 158 -4.67 -3.46 9.95
CA ILE A 158 -5.66 -2.59 10.60
C ILE A 158 -6.93 -2.52 9.75
N LEU A 159 -6.82 -2.37 8.42
CA LEU A 159 -7.95 -2.39 7.49
C LEU A 159 -8.82 -3.65 7.66
N ASN A 160 -8.19 -4.82 7.75
CA ASN A 160 -8.89 -6.09 7.97
C ASN A 160 -9.67 -6.18 9.29
N LYS A 161 -9.32 -5.36 10.27
CA LYS A 161 -10.04 -5.27 11.55
C LYS A 161 -11.13 -4.20 11.53
N LEU A 162 -10.85 -3.09 10.87
CA LEU A 162 -11.77 -1.96 10.82
C LEU A 162 -12.94 -2.26 9.89
N LEU A 163 -12.68 -2.74 8.69
CA LEU A 163 -13.68 -3.03 7.67
C LEU A 163 -14.23 -4.44 7.85
#